data_AF-A0A165B285-F1
#
_entry.id   AF-A0A165B285-F1
#
_cell.length_a   1.000
_cell.length_b   1.000
_cell.length_c   1.000
_cell.angle_alpha   90.00
_cell.angle_beta   90.00
_cell.angle_gamma   90.00
#
_symmetry.space_group_name_H-M   'P 1'
#
loop_
_entity.id
_entity.type
_entity.pdbx_description
1 polymer ?
#
loop_
_entity_poly.entity_id
_entity_poly.type
_entity_poly.pdbx_seq_one_letter_code
_entity_poly.pdbx_strand_id
1 'polypeptide(L)'
;MDSGRNKILIDTNLKLGLPMENIDKIAGPFVEAWAYEVFRETIEDKENTYDLLNVEAGERLNFADVILQFRRRRKRSESVTGYIDVKATSEDIKSSGKSPNITSFVRIRTEYVKNPDLIFIILSIKHS
;
A
#
# COMPACT_ATOMS: atom_id res chain seq x y z
N MET A 1 -20.28 0.04 -12.40
CA MET A 1 -20.59 1.40 -11.95
C MET A 1 -19.41 1.88 -11.16
N ASP A 2 -18.74 2.91 -11.65
CA ASP A 2 -17.57 3.47 -10.98
C ASP A 2 -18.08 4.29 -9.78
N SER A 3 -17.83 3.82 -8.56
CA SER A 3 -18.34 4.45 -7.33
C SER A 3 -17.66 5.79 -7.04
N GLY A 4 -16.74 6.23 -7.91
CA GLY A 4 -15.94 7.43 -7.73
C GLY A 4 -14.89 7.33 -6.62
N ARG A 5 -14.71 6.13 -6.03
CA ARG A 5 -13.78 5.86 -4.93
C ARG A 5 -12.33 5.59 -5.39
N ASN A 6 -12.10 5.58 -6.69
CA ASN A 6 -10.82 5.31 -7.34
C ASN A 6 -10.07 6.59 -7.78
N LYS A 7 -10.45 7.76 -7.25
CA LYS A 7 -9.83 9.04 -7.59
C LYS A 7 -9.58 9.89 -6.34
N ILE A 8 -8.47 10.62 -6.36
CA ILE A 8 -8.12 11.62 -5.37
C ILE A 8 -8.03 12.95 -6.12
N LEU A 9 -8.81 13.94 -5.71
CA LEU A 9 -8.81 15.27 -6.32
C LEU A 9 -8.05 16.23 -5.42
N ILE A 10 -7.10 16.95 -5.99
CA ILE A 10 -6.25 17.92 -5.29
C ILE A 10 -6.41 19.27 -5.98
N ASP A 11 -7.17 20.16 -5.36
CA ASP A 11 -7.33 21.53 -5.85
C ASP A 11 -6.22 22.43 -5.29
N THR A 12 -5.58 23.18 -6.18
CA THR A 12 -4.46 24.05 -5.86
C THR A 12 -4.61 25.40 -6.56
N ASN A 13 -4.12 26.47 -5.93
CA ASN A 13 -4.10 27.82 -6.48
C ASN A 13 -2.81 28.15 -7.27
N LEU A 14 -1.97 27.13 -7.55
CA LEU A 14 -0.74 27.29 -8.31
C LEU A 14 -1.04 27.61 -9.78
N LYS A 15 -0.78 28.86 -10.18
CA LYS A 15 -1.03 29.34 -11.56
C LYS A 15 -0.15 28.67 -12.62
N LEU A 16 1.02 28.17 -12.23
CA LEU A 16 1.98 27.49 -13.11
C LEU A 16 1.93 25.96 -12.98
N GLY A 17 1.02 25.44 -12.14
CA GLY A 17 0.92 24.01 -11.85
C GLY A 17 2.08 23.45 -11.00
N LEU A 18 2.14 22.12 -10.93
CA LEU A 18 3.21 21.37 -10.28
C LEU A 18 4.13 20.73 -11.34
N PRO A 19 5.44 20.57 -11.07
CA PRO A 19 6.33 19.88 -11.99
C PRO A 19 5.94 18.41 -12.12
N MET A 20 5.56 17.99 -13.32
CA MET A 20 5.12 16.61 -13.58
C MET A 20 6.23 15.58 -13.36
N GLU A 21 7.49 15.99 -13.52
CA GLU A 21 8.67 15.16 -13.24
C GLU A 21 8.83 14.74 -11.77
N ASN A 22 8.14 15.41 -10.84
CA ASN A 22 8.18 15.10 -9.40
C ASN A 22 6.78 14.75 -8.86
N ILE A 23 5.82 14.47 -9.74
CA ILE A 23 4.43 14.23 -9.33
C ILE A 23 4.32 12.99 -8.42
N ASP A 24 5.18 12.00 -8.61
CA ASP A 24 5.27 10.77 -7.83
C ASP A 24 5.57 11.05 -6.35
N LYS A 25 6.42 12.05 -6.06
CA LYS A 25 6.74 12.47 -4.68
C LYS A 25 5.56 13.13 -3.97
N ILE A 26 4.64 13.70 -4.74
CA ILE A 26 3.42 14.29 -4.23
C ILE A 26 2.34 13.22 -4.11
N ALA A 27 2.18 12.37 -5.13
CA ALA A 27 1.19 11.31 -5.19
C ALA A 27 1.42 10.21 -4.14
N GLY A 28 2.68 9.88 -3.83
CA GLY A 28 3.06 8.83 -2.87
C GLY A 28 2.26 8.88 -1.56
N PRO A 29 2.37 9.96 -0.77
CA PRO A 29 1.62 10.11 0.48
C PRO A 29 0.10 9.98 0.34
N PHE A 30 -0.49 10.47 -0.76
CA PHE A 30 -1.94 10.37 -0.96
C PHE A 30 -2.36 8.94 -1.29
N VAL A 31 -1.58 8.24 -2.11
CA VAL A 31 -1.83 6.85 -2.49
C VAL A 31 -1.62 5.91 -1.28
N GLU A 32 -0.62 6.18 -0.45
CA GLU A 32 -0.40 5.48 0.84
C GLU A 32 -1.60 5.66 1.78
N ALA A 33 -2.05 6.90 1.98
CA ALA A 33 -3.20 7.21 2.83
C ALA A 33 -4.49 6.56 2.30
N TRP A 34 -4.73 6.64 0.98
CA TRP A 34 -5.89 6.03 0.35
C TRP A 34 -5.89 4.50 0.47
N ALA A 35 -4.74 3.86 0.27
CA ALA A 35 -4.62 2.41 0.45
C ALA A 35 -4.96 2.01 1.90
N TYR A 36 -4.44 2.76 2.89
CA TYR A 36 -4.79 2.55 4.28
C TYR A 36 -6.29 2.68 4.53
N GLU A 37 -6.93 3.74 4.04
CA GLU A 37 -8.39 3.97 4.17
C GLU A 37 -9.20 2.82 3.57
N VAL A 38 -8.86 2.36 2.36
CA VAL A 38 -9.54 1.23 1.70
C VAL A 38 -9.47 -0.04 2.55
N PHE A 39 -8.30 -0.36 3.12
CA PHE A 39 -8.17 -1.53 4.00
C PHE A 39 -8.89 -1.34 5.33
N ARG A 40 -8.92 -0.12 5.88
CA ARG A 40 -9.70 0.20 7.09
C ARG A 40 -11.19 0.02 6.87
N GLU A 41 -11.74 0.54 5.78
CA GLU A 41 -13.15 0.35 5.42
C GLU A 41 -13.50 -1.15 5.32
N THR A 42 -12.58 -1.95 4.80
CA THR A 42 -12.77 -3.41 4.69
C THR A 42 -12.94 -4.08 6.07
N ILE A 43 -12.32 -3.56 7.13
CA ILE A 43 -12.48 -4.10 8.48
C ILE A 43 -13.82 -3.72 9.11
N GLU A 44 -14.36 -2.56 8.73
CA GLU A 44 -15.64 -2.04 9.21
C GLU A 44 -16.83 -2.68 8.47
N ASP A 45 -16.57 -3.29 7.30
CA ASP A 45 -17.56 -4.06 6.57
C ASP A 45 -17.97 -5.33 7.34
N LYS A 46 -19.26 -5.41 7.65
CA LYS A 46 -19.86 -6.55 8.38
C LYS A 46 -19.87 -7.83 7.55
N GLU A 47 -19.77 -7.71 6.22
CA GLU A 47 -19.68 -8.82 5.27
C GLU A 47 -18.23 -9.12 4.84
N ASN A 48 -17.23 -8.64 5.61
CA ASN A 48 -15.82 -8.87 5.32
C ASN A 48 -15.49 -10.38 5.22
N THR A 49 -15.29 -10.85 3.99
CA THR A 49 -14.99 -12.25 3.67
C THR A 49 -13.51 -12.61 3.77
N TYR A 50 -12.63 -11.61 4.01
CA TYR A 50 -11.18 -11.76 3.96
C TYR A 50 -10.57 -12.17 5.31
N ASP A 51 -11.38 -12.30 6.38
CA ASP A 51 -10.90 -12.57 7.73
C ASP A 51 -9.81 -11.58 8.21
N LEU A 52 -9.87 -10.34 7.71
CA LEU A 52 -8.99 -9.24 8.11
C LEU A 52 -9.35 -8.81 9.54
N LEU A 53 -8.37 -8.86 10.44
CA LEU A 53 -8.53 -8.63 11.88
C LEU A 53 -8.05 -7.26 12.33
N ASN A 54 -6.99 -6.75 11.70
CA ASN A 54 -6.43 -5.45 12.02
C ASN A 54 -5.76 -4.81 10.80
N VAL A 55 -5.69 -3.47 10.80
CA VAL A 55 -5.02 -2.64 9.82
C VAL A 55 -4.35 -1.48 10.55
N GLU A 56 -3.04 -1.34 10.34
CA GLU A 56 -2.20 -0.30 10.93
C GLU A 56 -1.45 0.46 9.84
N ALA A 57 -1.29 1.76 10.04
CA ALA A 57 -0.38 2.56 9.24
C ALA A 57 1.06 2.31 9.73
N GLY A 58 1.99 2.19 8.79
CA GLY A 58 3.41 2.06 9.09
C GLY A 58 3.99 3.35 9.66
N GLU A 59 4.85 3.22 10.67
CA GLU A 59 5.64 4.35 11.16
C GLU A 59 6.70 4.81 10.15
N ARG A 60 7.20 6.03 10.33
CA ARG A 60 8.28 6.57 9.50
C ARG A 60 9.53 5.68 9.63
N LEU A 61 10.17 5.36 8.49
CA LEU A 61 11.32 4.44 8.36
C LEU A 61 10.98 2.95 8.58
N ASN A 62 9.71 2.63 8.84
CA ASN A 62 9.27 1.24 8.98
C ASN A 62 9.41 0.50 7.64
N PHE A 63 9.36 -0.82 7.74
CA PHE A 63 9.54 -1.75 6.65
C PHE A 63 8.33 -1.81 5.70
N ALA A 64 7.19 -1.26 6.10
CA ALA A 64 5.95 -1.22 5.34
C ALA A 64 5.19 0.08 5.61
N ASP A 65 4.38 0.50 4.62
CA ASP A 65 3.49 1.65 4.71
C ASP A 65 2.14 1.26 5.33
N VAL A 66 1.69 0.02 5.10
CA VAL A 66 0.47 -0.54 5.72
C VAL A 66 0.75 -1.95 6.24
N ILE A 67 0.24 -2.27 7.42
CA ILE A 67 0.35 -3.59 8.05
C ILE A 67 -1.06 -4.16 8.19
N LEU A 68 -1.27 -5.36 7.64
CA LEU A 68 -2.53 -6.09 7.71
C LEU A 68 -2.36 -7.34 8.58
N GLN A 69 -3.37 -7.70 9.37
CA GLN A 69 -3.38 -8.96 10.12
C GLN A 69 -4.61 -9.78 9.76
N PHE A 70 -4.40 -11.04 9.38
CA PHE A 70 -5.47 -11.94 8.97
C PHE A 70 -5.59 -13.12 9.94
N ARG A 71 -6.80 -13.67 10.09
CA ARG A 71 -7.02 -14.90 10.87
C ARG A 71 -6.49 -16.13 10.14
N ARG A 72 -5.65 -16.96 10.77
CA ARG A 72 -5.36 -18.29 10.22
C ARG A 72 -6.54 -19.22 10.47
N ARG A 73 -7.16 -19.76 9.42
CA ARG A 73 -8.26 -20.75 9.55
C ARG A 73 -7.82 -22.11 10.09
N ARG A 74 -6.56 -22.52 9.84
CA ARG A 74 -6.06 -23.87 10.18
C ARG A 74 -5.49 -24.02 11.60
N LYS A 75 -5.13 -22.91 12.26
CA LYS A 75 -4.63 -22.90 13.64
C LYS A 75 -5.41 -21.86 14.42
N ARG A 76 -6.22 -22.32 15.37
CA ARG A 76 -7.30 -21.57 16.04
C ARG A 76 -6.85 -20.34 16.85
N SER A 77 -5.54 -20.10 16.98
CA SER A 77 -4.95 -19.07 17.83
C SER A 77 -3.81 -18.27 17.16
N GLU A 78 -3.58 -18.41 15.86
CA GLU A 78 -2.52 -17.66 15.16
C GLU A 78 -3.13 -16.67 14.16
N SER A 79 -2.61 -15.44 14.14
CA SER A 79 -2.79 -14.50 13.02
C SER A 79 -1.59 -14.59 12.08
N VAL A 80 -1.77 -14.16 10.83
CA VAL A 80 -0.67 -13.93 9.89
C VAL A 80 -0.62 -12.45 9.54
N THR A 81 0.59 -11.88 9.52
CA THR A 81 0.81 -10.46 9.25
C THR A 81 1.32 -10.27 7.83
N GLY A 82 0.64 -9.40 7.09
CA GLY A 82 1.04 -8.89 5.79
C GLY A 82 1.60 -7.48 5.89
N TYR A 83 2.72 -7.26 5.23
CA TYR A 83 3.42 -5.99 5.14
C TYR A 83 3.25 -5.44 3.72
N ILE A 84 2.76 -4.22 3.58
CA ILE A 84 2.47 -3.60 2.30
C ILE A 84 3.37 -2.39 2.09
N ASP A 85 4.11 -2.39 1.00
CA ASP A 85 4.90 -1.27 0.48
C ASP A 85 4.12 -0.67 -0.69
N VAL A 86 3.54 0.51 -0.47
CA VAL A 86 2.69 1.20 -1.45
C VAL A 86 3.58 2.07 -2.33
N LYS A 87 3.30 2.07 -3.63
CA LYS A 87 4.08 2.83 -4.61
C LYS A 87 3.14 3.56 -5.56
N ALA A 88 3.21 4.89 -5.53
CA ALA A 88 2.62 5.73 -6.55
C ALA A 88 3.46 5.65 -7.84
N THR A 89 2.80 5.36 -8.96
CA THR A 89 3.45 5.16 -10.25
C THR A 89 2.68 5.92 -11.33
N SER A 90 3.38 6.52 -12.29
CA SER A 90 2.75 7.23 -13.41
C SER A 90 2.45 6.29 -14.58
N GLU A 91 1.32 6.51 -15.25
CA GLU A 91 0.98 5.86 -16.52
C GLU A 91 1.89 6.26 -17.68
N ASP A 92 2.47 7.46 -17.63
CA ASP A 92 3.31 8.04 -18.69
C ASP A 92 4.64 7.28 -18.88
N ILE A 93 5.06 6.53 -17.85
CA ILE A 93 6.31 5.79 -17.84
C ILE A 93 6.02 4.28 -17.90
N LYS A 94 6.27 3.67 -19.06
CA LYS A 94 5.97 2.24 -19.35
C LYS A 94 6.64 1.24 -18.39
N SER A 95 7.77 1.60 -17.79
CA SER A 95 8.52 0.78 -16.81
C SER A 95 8.20 1.11 -15.35
N SER A 96 7.36 2.12 -15.08
CA SER A 96 7.02 2.54 -13.73
C SER A 96 6.28 1.45 -12.97
N GLY A 97 6.62 1.28 -11.69
CA GLY A 97 6.05 0.24 -10.83
C GLY A 97 6.52 -1.20 -11.09
N LYS A 98 7.36 -1.45 -12.09
CA LYS A 98 7.75 -2.83 -12.46
C LYS A 98 8.98 -3.38 -11.74
N SER A 99 9.74 -2.53 -11.06
CA SER A 99 10.96 -2.96 -10.37
C SER A 99 10.81 -2.72 -8.87
N PRO A 100 11.07 -3.74 -8.02
CA PRO A 100 11.21 -3.49 -6.60
C PRO A 100 12.38 -2.52 -6.40
N ASN A 101 12.22 -1.54 -5.51
CA ASN A 101 13.36 -0.75 -5.06
C ASN A 101 14.38 -1.73 -4.46
N ILE A 102 15.64 -1.64 -4.87
CA ILE A 102 16.72 -2.53 -4.39
C ILE A 102 16.80 -2.54 -2.85
N THR A 103 16.46 -1.41 -2.23
CA THR A 103 16.36 -1.26 -0.78
C THR A 103 15.25 -2.13 -0.19
N SER A 104 14.06 -2.12 -0.82
CA SER A 104 12.94 -3.00 -0.44
C SER A 104 13.35 -4.47 -0.60
N PHE A 105 13.95 -4.86 -1.74
CA PHE A 105 14.37 -6.25 -1.97
C PHE A 105 15.35 -6.78 -0.92
N VAL A 106 16.39 -6.00 -0.57
CA VAL A 106 17.38 -6.40 0.44
C VAL A 106 16.74 -6.54 1.82
N ARG A 107 15.87 -5.60 2.21
CA ARG A 107 15.14 -5.66 3.48
C ARG A 107 14.21 -6.87 3.53
N ILE A 108 13.40 -7.09 2.49
CA ILE A 108 12.44 -8.20 2.41
C ILE A 108 13.15 -9.55 2.52
N ARG A 109 14.20 -9.75 1.73
CA ARG A 109 14.95 -11.00 1.76
C ARG A 109 15.52 -11.30 3.14
N THR A 110 16.02 -10.30 3.84
CA THR A 110 16.58 -10.46 5.19
C THR A 110 15.51 -10.89 6.19
N GLU A 111 14.30 -10.34 6.08
CA GLU A 111 13.19 -10.72 6.96
C GLU A 111 12.62 -12.11 6.66
N TYR A 112 12.55 -12.53 5.40
CA TYR A 112 12.11 -13.89 5.04
C TYR A 112 13.03 -15.01 5.57
N VAL A 113 14.32 -14.74 5.74
CA VAL A 113 15.25 -15.69 6.37
C VAL A 113 14.91 -15.90 7.85
N LYS A 114 14.41 -14.85 8.53
CA LYS A 114 14.02 -14.92 9.95
C LYS A 114 12.62 -15.49 10.13
N ASN A 115 11.69 -15.14 9.24
CA ASN A 115 10.31 -15.59 9.26
C ASN A 115 9.85 -16.06 7.87
N PRO A 116 9.81 -17.37 7.60
CA PRO A 116 9.37 -17.90 6.30
C PRO A 116 7.86 -17.75 6.06
N ASP A 117 7.07 -17.51 7.11
CA ASP A 117 5.63 -17.25 7.04
C ASP A 117 5.30 -15.77 6.79
N LEU A 118 6.32 -14.91 6.63
CA LEU A 118 6.17 -13.49 6.31
C LEU A 118 5.36 -13.33 5.01
N ILE A 119 4.42 -12.39 4.99
CA ILE A 119 3.76 -11.95 3.76
C ILE A 119 4.22 -10.53 3.48
N PHE A 120 4.82 -10.30 2.31
CA PHE A 120 5.19 -8.97 1.85
C PHE A 120 4.56 -8.69 0.48
N ILE A 121 3.92 -7.54 0.34
CA ILE A 121 3.18 -7.14 -0.85
C ILE A 121 3.71 -5.78 -1.29
N ILE A 122 4.04 -5.66 -2.57
CA ILE A 122 4.29 -4.36 -3.19
C ILE A 122 3.01 -3.96 -3.92
N LEU A 123 2.35 -2.91 -3.44
CA LEU A 123 1.13 -2.37 -4.03
C LEU A 123 1.48 -1.17 -4.91
N SER A 124 1.65 -1.42 -6.21
CA SER A 124 1.89 -0.35 -7.19
C SER A 124 0.57 0.15 -7.76
N ILE A 125 0.24 1.41 -7.49
CA ILE A 125 -0.97 2.07 -7.99
C ILE A 125 -0.55 3.05 -9.07
N LYS A 126 -1.17 2.89 -10.24
CA LYS A 126 -0.98 3.81 -11.36
C LYS A 126 -1.92 4.98 -11.22
N HIS A 127 -1.38 6.18 -11.40
CA HIS A 127 -2.14 7.40 -11.48
C HIS A 127 -1.94 8.05 -12.86
N SER A 128 -3.00 8.72 -13.31
CA SER A 128 -3.09 9.49 -14.55
C SER A 128 -3.37 10.95 -14.24
#